data_AF-A0A5C7M9G3-F1
#
_entry.id   AF-A0A5C7M9G3-F1
#
_cell.length_a   1.000
_cell.length_b   1.000
_cell.length_c   1.000
_cell.angle_alpha   90.00
_cell.angle_beta   90.00
_cell.angle_gamma   90.00
#
_symmetry.space_group_name_H-M   'P 1'
#
loop_
_entity.id
_entity.type
_entity.pdbx_description
1 polymer ?
#
loop_
_entity_poly.entity_id
_entity_poly.type
_entity_poly.pdbx_seq_one_letter_code
_entity_poly.pdbx_strand_id
1 'polypeptide(L)'
;MTDDAIDKVYQLEAVTSAQPQVHIPTEHVIHAGMYLRTIRIPAGTLLTGVFIKIPTCLVVSGSVTTFVGDEFRELNGYNVIAASARRKQVFMAHSDVAMTMMFPTSARTVAEAEAQFTDEVDLLMSRHDDLTTTLITGE
;
A
#
# COMPACT_ATOMS: atom_id res chain seq x y z
N MET A 1 -10.70 -7.82 7.51
CA MET A 1 -11.17 -8.82 6.52
C MET A 1 -11.31 -10.16 7.22
N THR A 2 -12.10 -11.08 6.68
CA THR A 2 -12.12 -12.48 7.15
C THR A 2 -10.82 -13.19 6.75
N ASP A 3 -10.51 -14.31 7.38
CA ASP A 3 -9.30 -15.09 7.11
C ASP A 3 -9.34 -15.66 5.69
N ASP A 4 -10.47 -16.23 5.27
CA ASP A 4 -10.69 -16.69 3.90
C ASP A 4 -10.45 -15.59 2.85
N ALA A 5 -10.86 -14.36 3.14
CA ALA A 5 -10.63 -13.23 2.22
C ALA A 5 -9.15 -12.85 2.15
N ILE A 6 -8.42 -12.93 3.26
CA ILE A 6 -6.98 -12.69 3.31
C ILE A 6 -6.24 -13.80 2.54
N ASP A 7 -6.63 -15.06 2.74
CA ASP A 7 -6.04 -16.22 2.07
C ASP A 7 -6.20 -16.16 0.55
N LYS A 8 -7.35 -15.69 0.04
CA LYS A 8 -7.55 -15.43 -1.40
C LYS A 8 -6.53 -14.44 -1.95
N VAL A 9 -6.16 -13.42 -1.18
CA VAL A 9 -5.15 -12.43 -1.61
C VAL A 9 -3.75 -13.03 -1.59
N TYR A 10 -3.41 -13.87 -0.61
CA TYR A 10 -2.14 -14.61 -0.62
C TYR A 10 -2.03 -15.56 -1.82
N GLN A 11 -3.13 -16.26 -2.16
CA GLN A 11 -3.17 -17.13 -3.33
C GLN A 11 -2.97 -16.34 -4.63
N LEU A 12 -3.60 -15.16 -4.74
CA LEU A 12 -3.37 -14.28 -5.89
C LEU A 12 -1.92 -13.80 -5.96
N GLU A 13 -1.36 -13.35 -4.83
CA GLU A 13 0.03 -12.89 -4.73
C GLU A 13 1.04 -13.96 -5.14
N ALA A 14 0.81 -15.22 -4.77
CA ALA A 14 1.65 -16.34 -5.19
C ALA A 14 1.65 -16.55 -6.71
N VAL A 15 0.53 -16.29 -7.38
CA VAL A 15 0.43 -16.39 -8.84
C VAL A 15 1.04 -15.17 -9.52
N THR A 16 0.79 -13.96 -9.01
CA THR A 16 1.24 -12.71 -9.63
C THR A 16 2.73 -12.44 -9.44
N SER A 17 3.33 -12.92 -8.35
CA SER A 17 4.77 -12.81 -8.10
C SER A 17 5.62 -13.59 -9.11
N ALA A 18 5.04 -14.59 -9.78
CA ALA A 18 5.70 -15.33 -10.86
C ALA A 18 5.63 -14.62 -12.24
N GLN A 19 4.91 -13.50 -12.35
CA GLN A 19 4.80 -12.71 -13.58
C GLN A 19 5.91 -11.64 -13.65
N PRO A 20 6.15 -11.01 -14.82
CA PRO A 20 7.03 -9.85 -14.91
C PRO A 20 6.58 -8.74 -13.94
N GLN A 21 7.47 -8.34 -13.03
CA GLN A 21 7.15 -7.33 -12.03
C GLN A 21 7.27 -5.93 -12.63
N VAL A 22 6.25 -5.10 -12.39
CA VAL A 22 6.29 -3.66 -12.70
C VAL A 22 6.99 -2.95 -11.56
N HIS A 23 8.02 -2.19 -11.89
CA HIS A 23 8.73 -1.39 -10.92
C HIS A 23 7.90 -0.15 -10.51
N ILE A 24 7.70 0.03 -9.21
CA ILE A 24 6.91 1.13 -8.63
C ILE A 24 7.68 1.72 -7.44
N PRO A 25 8.39 2.83 -7.62
CA PRO A 25 9.10 3.50 -6.53
C PRO A 25 8.13 3.95 -5.44
N THR A 26 8.59 3.92 -4.19
CA THR A 26 7.86 4.47 -3.06
C THR A 26 8.47 5.80 -2.62
N GLU A 27 7.64 6.82 -2.44
CA GLU A 27 8.00 8.08 -1.81
C GLU A 27 7.59 8.02 -0.33
N HIS A 28 8.49 8.37 0.59
CA HIS A 28 8.25 8.35 2.03
C HIS A 28 8.33 9.75 2.63
N VAL A 29 7.40 10.05 3.52
CA VAL A 29 7.41 11.28 4.32
C VAL A 29 7.20 10.94 5.78
N ILE A 30 8.10 11.41 6.65
CA ILE A 30 7.90 11.43 8.11
C ILE A 30 7.86 12.89 8.54
N HIS A 31 6.70 13.36 8.99
CA HIS A 31 6.51 14.74 9.42
C HIS A 31 5.34 14.87 10.40
N ALA A 32 5.48 15.75 11.40
CA ALA A 32 4.42 16.10 12.34
C ALA A 32 3.72 14.88 13.00
N GLY A 33 4.50 13.86 13.39
CA GLY A 33 3.99 12.64 14.00
C GLY A 33 3.21 11.73 13.04
N MET A 34 3.41 11.88 11.73
CA MET A 34 2.76 11.08 10.69
C MET A 34 3.81 10.43 9.80
N TYR A 35 3.54 9.20 9.39
CA TYR A 35 4.22 8.56 8.28
C TYR A 35 3.27 8.45 7.10
N LEU A 36 3.77 8.83 5.93
CA LEU A 36 3.08 8.73 4.66
C LEU A 36 3.97 7.94 3.70
N ARG A 37 3.35 7.06 2.91
CA ARG A 37 3.99 6.43 1.76
C ARG A 37 3.14 6.61 0.53
N THR A 38 3.75 7.04 -0.57
CA THR A 38 3.07 7.27 -1.85
C THR A 38 3.67 6.40 -2.93
N ILE A 39 2.83 5.79 -3.75
CA ILE A 39 3.20 5.08 -4.97
C ILE A 39 2.40 5.60 -6.16
N ARG A 40 2.96 5.48 -7.35
CA ARG A 40 2.32 5.81 -8.63
C ARG A 40 2.26 4.56 -9.48
N ILE A 41 1.06 3.98 -9.59
CA ILE A 41 0.80 2.71 -10.22
C ILE A 41 0.41 2.98 -11.69
N PRO A 42 1.13 2.43 -12.68
CA PRO A 42 0.76 2.57 -14.08
C PRO A 42 -0.57 1.86 -14.41
N ALA A 43 -1.31 2.39 -15.39
CA ALA A 43 -2.50 1.73 -15.92
C ALA A 43 -2.22 0.27 -16.35
N GLY A 44 -3.16 -0.63 -16.08
CA GLY A 44 -3.04 -2.06 -16.38
C GLY A 44 -2.22 -2.86 -15.36
N THR A 45 -1.77 -2.23 -14.26
CA THR A 45 -0.98 -2.91 -13.23
C THR A 45 -1.89 -3.47 -12.13
N LEU A 46 -1.65 -4.73 -11.78
CA LEU A 46 -2.22 -5.38 -10.60
C LEU A 46 -1.20 -5.28 -9.45
N LEU A 47 -1.63 -4.71 -8.33
CA LEU A 47 -0.83 -4.59 -7.11
C LEU A 47 -1.45 -5.45 -6.00
N THR A 48 -0.64 -6.31 -5.39
CA THR A 48 -0.94 -6.94 -4.09
C THR A 48 -0.16 -6.26 -2.98
N GLY A 49 -0.83 -5.92 -1.88
CA GLY A 49 -0.22 -5.33 -0.70
C GLY A 49 0.20 -6.38 0.32
N VAL A 50 1.16 -6.03 1.18
CA VAL A 50 1.44 -6.76 2.42
C VAL A 50 0.23 -6.76 3.37
N PHE A 51 0.24 -7.65 4.34
CA PHE A 51 -0.72 -7.66 5.44
C PHE A 51 -0.51 -6.46 6.36
N ILE A 52 -1.56 -5.63 6.50
CA ILE A 52 -1.54 -4.42 7.33
C ILE A 52 -2.26 -4.70 8.65
N LYS A 53 -1.52 -4.59 9.77
CA LYS A 53 -1.99 -4.91 11.13
C LYS A 53 -2.62 -3.73 11.88
N ILE A 54 -2.50 -2.50 11.36
CA ILE A 54 -3.01 -1.28 11.99
C ILE A 54 -4.04 -0.54 11.11
N PRO A 55 -4.93 0.30 11.68
CA PRO A 55 -5.77 1.17 10.88
C PRO A 55 -4.93 2.28 10.22
N THR A 56 -5.31 2.69 9.02
CA THR A 56 -4.63 3.77 8.27
C THR A 56 -5.66 4.62 7.52
N CYS A 57 -5.24 5.78 7.04
CA CYS A 57 -5.94 6.49 5.97
C CYS A 57 -5.28 6.14 4.63
N LEU A 58 -6.09 6.04 3.58
CA LEU A 58 -5.63 5.79 2.22
C LEU A 58 -6.27 6.82 1.29
N VAL A 59 -5.44 7.55 0.56
CA VAL A 59 -5.86 8.41 -0.55
C VAL A 59 -5.60 7.65 -1.84
N VAL A 60 -6.61 7.60 -2.71
CA VAL A 60 -6.53 6.99 -4.04
C VAL A 60 -6.97 8.04 -5.06
N SER A 61 -6.10 8.35 -6.01
CA SER A 61 -6.37 9.30 -7.10
C SER A 61 -6.17 8.62 -8.44
N GLY A 62 -7.26 8.29 -9.12
CA GLY A 62 -7.28 7.59 -10.41
C GLY A 62 -8.50 6.67 -10.53
N SER A 63 -8.46 5.73 -11.45
CA SER A 63 -9.47 4.67 -11.60
C SER A 63 -8.87 3.31 -11.22
N VAL A 64 -9.46 2.63 -10.24
CA VAL A 64 -8.97 1.35 -9.73
C VAL A 64 -10.13 0.47 -9.27
N THR A 65 -10.00 -0.85 -9.45
CA THR A 65 -10.82 -1.84 -8.76
C THR A 65 -10.05 -2.41 -7.58
N THR A 66 -10.65 -2.44 -6.40
CA THR A 66 -10.02 -2.94 -5.18
C THR A 66 -10.87 -4.01 -4.49
N PHE A 67 -10.21 -4.96 -3.82
CA PHE A 67 -10.86 -6.02 -3.06
C PHE A 67 -11.06 -5.62 -1.59
N VAL A 68 -12.31 -5.44 -1.17
CA VAL A 68 -12.69 -4.99 0.17
C VAL A 68 -13.65 -5.98 0.80
N GLY A 69 -13.23 -6.60 1.91
CA GLY A 69 -14.00 -7.66 2.54
C GLY A 69 -13.98 -8.90 1.65
N ASP A 70 -15.07 -9.14 0.94
CA ASP A 70 -15.32 -10.27 0.04
C ASP A 70 -15.78 -9.83 -1.36
N GLU A 71 -15.78 -8.52 -1.63
CA GLU A 71 -16.27 -7.94 -2.89
C GLU A 71 -15.22 -7.04 -3.55
N PHE A 72 -15.28 -6.98 -4.88
CA PHE A 72 -14.55 -5.96 -5.63
C PHE A 72 -15.37 -4.68 -5.70
N ARG A 73 -14.71 -3.54 -5.47
CA ARG A 73 -15.29 -2.20 -5.57
C ARG A 73 -14.48 -1.34 -6.51
N GLU A 74 -15.18 -0.56 -7.31
CA GLU A 74 -14.57 0.45 -8.16
C GLU A 74 -14.42 1.77 -7.40
N LEU A 75 -13.25 2.38 -7.54
CA LEU A 75 -12.93 3.71 -7.05
C LEU A 75 -12.49 4.55 -8.24
N ASN A 76 -13.17 5.66 -8.47
CA ASN A 76 -12.90 6.58 -9.58
C ASN A 76 -12.66 7.99 -9.04
N GLY A 77 -11.71 8.71 -9.63
CA GLY A 77 -11.36 10.07 -9.22
C GLY A 77 -10.55 10.10 -7.93
N TYR A 78 -10.88 11.02 -7.02
CA TYR A 78 -10.17 11.23 -5.76
C TYR A 78 -10.96 10.68 -4.58
N ASN A 79 -10.41 9.70 -3.88
CA ASN A 79 -11.07 8.99 -2.79
C ASN A 79 -10.20 9.03 -1.54
N VAL A 80 -10.82 9.33 -0.38
CA VAL A 80 -10.18 9.28 0.93
C VAL A 80 -10.88 8.20 1.76
N ILE A 81 -10.12 7.19 2.17
CA ILE A 81 -10.66 5.96 2.72
C ILE A 81 -10.08 5.73 4.11
N ALA A 82 -10.96 5.55 5.10
CA ALA A 82 -10.59 5.00 6.40
C ALA A 82 -10.42 3.48 6.25
N ALA A 83 -9.18 3.00 6.23
CA ALA A 83 -8.86 1.60 6.01
C ALA A 83 -8.65 0.89 7.35
N SER A 84 -9.50 -0.10 7.64
CA SER A 84 -9.44 -0.88 8.89
C SER A 84 -8.16 -1.72 8.99
N ALA A 85 -7.74 -2.02 10.22
CA ALA A 85 -6.69 -2.98 10.49
C ALA A 85 -7.04 -4.39 9.98
N ARG A 86 -6.04 -5.29 9.97
CA ARG A 86 -6.17 -6.71 9.60
C ARG A 86 -6.73 -6.86 8.18
N ARG A 87 -5.92 -6.41 7.21
CA ARG A 87 -6.26 -6.46 5.78
C ARG A 87 -5.05 -6.79 4.93
N LYS A 88 -5.30 -7.51 3.83
CA LYS A 88 -4.40 -7.64 2.69
C LYS A 88 -5.18 -7.15 1.47
N GLN A 89 -4.57 -6.35 0.59
CA GLN A 89 -5.31 -5.61 -0.42
C GLN A 89 -4.84 -5.95 -1.83
N VAL A 90 -5.79 -5.84 -2.77
CA VAL A 90 -5.57 -5.98 -4.19
C VAL A 90 -6.07 -4.71 -4.87
N PHE A 91 -5.31 -4.20 -5.82
CA PHE A 91 -5.68 -3.05 -6.64
C PHE A 91 -5.38 -3.37 -8.11
N MET A 92 -6.40 -3.30 -8.96
CA MET A 92 -6.25 -3.32 -10.42
C MET A 92 -6.41 -1.90 -10.96
N ALA A 93 -5.32 -1.30 -11.42
CA ALA A 93 -5.30 0.06 -11.92
C ALA A 93 -5.85 0.13 -13.36
N HIS A 94 -6.93 0.88 -13.57
CA HIS A 94 -7.53 1.10 -14.90
C HIS A 94 -7.01 2.37 -15.58
N SER A 95 -6.43 3.27 -14.79
CA SER A 95 -5.65 4.43 -15.25
C SER A 95 -4.31 4.45 -14.51
N ASP A 96 -3.47 5.45 -14.76
CA ASP A 96 -2.42 5.77 -13.80
C ASP A 96 -3.09 6.19 -12.48
N VAL A 97 -2.62 5.62 -11.37
CA VAL A 97 -3.20 5.83 -10.03
C VAL A 97 -2.10 6.28 -9.07
N ALA A 98 -2.32 7.40 -8.39
CA ALA A 98 -1.52 7.76 -7.21
C ALA A 98 -2.20 7.24 -5.95
N MET A 99 -1.45 6.56 -5.09
CA MET A 99 -1.94 6.05 -3.82
C MET A 99 -1.05 6.51 -2.68
N THR A 100 -1.62 7.17 -1.68
CA THR A 100 -0.92 7.57 -0.46
C THR A 100 -1.55 6.90 0.75
N MET A 101 -0.79 6.06 1.45
CA MET A 101 -1.19 5.52 2.75
C MET A 101 -0.55 6.35 3.85
N MET A 102 -1.31 6.67 4.90
CA MET A 102 -0.76 7.35 6.07
C MET A 102 -1.32 6.87 7.39
N PHE A 103 -0.52 6.99 8.44
CA PHE A 103 -0.93 6.73 9.82
C PHE A 103 -0.06 7.51 10.83
N PRO A 104 -0.57 7.75 12.06
CA PRO A 104 0.20 8.38 13.12
C PRO A 104 1.38 7.51 13.57
N THR A 105 2.55 8.11 13.76
CA THR A 105 3.76 7.40 14.18
C THR A 105 4.67 8.27 15.05
N SER A 106 5.47 7.61 15.89
CA SER A 106 6.64 8.19 16.55
C SER A 106 7.97 7.70 15.94
N ALA A 107 7.92 7.01 14.80
CA ALA A 107 9.11 6.51 14.11
C ALA A 107 10.01 7.66 13.66
N ARG A 108 11.32 7.44 13.73
CA ARG A 108 12.36 8.37 13.24
C ARG A 108 12.99 7.87 11.95
N THR A 109 12.73 6.63 11.57
CA THR A 109 13.20 6.03 10.33
C THR A 109 12.07 5.39 9.56
N VAL A 110 12.23 5.25 8.24
CA VAL A 110 11.28 4.53 7.39
C VAL A 110 11.15 3.07 7.83
N ALA A 111 12.27 2.41 8.18
CA ALA A 111 12.26 1.03 8.62
C ALA A 111 11.43 0.81 9.89
N GLU A 112 11.53 1.73 10.87
CA GLU A 112 10.70 1.72 12.08
C GLU A 112 9.22 1.92 11.74
N ALA A 113 8.89 2.87 10.86
CA ALA A 113 7.51 3.11 10.43
C ALA A 113 6.93 1.89 9.71
N GLU A 114 7.70 1.24 8.84
CA GLU A 114 7.27 0.03 8.14
C GLU A 114 6.94 -1.12 9.08
N ALA A 115 7.80 -1.36 10.08
CA ALA A 115 7.58 -2.40 11.09
C ALA A 115 6.34 -2.15 11.98
N GLN A 116 5.84 -0.91 12.04
CA GLN A 116 4.61 -0.60 12.78
C GLN A 116 3.36 -1.09 12.05
N PHE A 117 3.31 -0.99 10.71
CA PHE A 117 2.08 -1.32 9.97
C PHE A 117 2.04 -2.74 9.44
N THR A 118 3.18 -3.43 9.32
CA THR A 118 3.24 -4.82 8.86
C THR A 118 4.36 -5.59 9.56
N ASP A 119 4.22 -6.92 9.65
CA ASP A 119 5.29 -7.85 10.01
C ASP A 119 5.99 -8.43 8.76
N GLU A 120 5.42 -8.20 7.56
CA GLU A 120 5.92 -8.69 6.28
C GLU A 120 6.89 -7.69 5.64
N VAL A 121 7.71 -7.03 6.44
CA VAL A 121 8.51 -5.89 5.99
C VAL A 121 9.45 -6.24 4.84
N ASP A 122 9.95 -7.47 4.78
CA ASP A 122 10.88 -7.92 3.73
C ASP A 122 10.21 -8.10 2.35
N LEU A 123 8.87 -8.18 2.32
CA LEU A 123 8.09 -8.23 1.09
C LEU A 123 7.82 -6.83 0.50
N LEU A 124 8.16 -5.76 1.22
CA LEU A 124 7.94 -4.40 0.74
C LEU A 124 8.91 -4.07 -0.40
N MET A 125 8.38 -3.74 -1.58
CA MET A 125 9.19 -3.29 -2.71
C MET A 125 10.05 -2.06 -2.37
N SER A 126 9.61 -1.20 -1.44
CA SER A 126 10.37 -0.05 -0.94
C SER A 126 11.72 -0.40 -0.30
N ARG A 127 11.94 -1.66 0.10
CA ARG A 127 13.21 -2.12 0.68
C ARG A 127 14.23 -2.62 -0.33
N HIS A 128 13.81 -2.83 -1.58
CA HIS A 128 14.63 -3.38 -2.65
C HIS A 128 14.95 -2.34 -3.72
N ASP A 129 14.68 -1.05 -3.43
CA ASP A 129 14.70 0.02 -4.41
C ASP A 129 15.52 1.24 -3.97
N ASP A 130 16.63 1.48 -4.68
CA ASP A 130 17.50 2.65 -4.53
C ASP A 130 16.86 3.96 -5.04
N LEU A 131 15.74 3.89 -5.78
CA LEU A 131 15.01 5.06 -6.31
C LEU A 131 14.01 5.65 -5.31
N THR A 132 13.91 5.04 -4.13
CA THR A 132 13.06 5.46 -3.03
C THR A 132 13.48 6.85 -2.51
N THR A 133 12.56 7.81 -2.50
CA THR A 133 12.81 9.14 -1.93
C THR A 133 12.28 9.21 -0.50
N THR A 134 13.09 9.69 0.44
CA THR A 134 12.70 9.88 1.84
C THR A 134 12.83 11.34 2.25
N LEU A 135 11.75 11.91 2.76
CA LEU A 135 11.72 13.25 3.34
C LEU A 135 11.37 13.16 4.83
N ILE A 136 12.26 13.65 5.68
CA ILE A 136 12.04 13.77 7.13
C ILE A 136 12.21 15.24 7.50
N THR A 137 11.19 15.86 8.06
CA THR A 137 11.21 17.29 8.40
C THR A 137 10.57 17.57 9.76
N GLY A 138 11.10 18.56 10.48
CA GLY A 138 10.49 19.07 11.71
C GLY A 138 10.55 18.12 12.90
N GLU A 139 11.76 17.63 13.20
CA GLU A 139 12.06 16.97 14.48
C GLU A 139 11.89 17.89 15.70
#